data_AF-A0A922YZE3-F1
#
_entry.id   AF-A0A922YZE3-F1
#
_cell.length_a   1.000
_cell.length_b   1.000
_cell.length_c   1.000
_cell.angle_alpha   90.00
_cell.angle_beta   90.00
_cell.angle_gamma   90.00
#
_symmetry.space_group_name_H-M   'P 1'
#
loop_
_entity.id
_entity.type
_entity.pdbx_description
1 polymer ?
#
loop_
_entity_poly.entity_id
_entity_poly.type
_entity_poly.pdbx_seq_one_letter_code
_entity_poly.pdbx_strand_id
1 'polypeptide(L)'
;MAPVVAQAAEPWGIPHEKPVVLKGRVIEALCHLKGVCTPDCGAGKRQLGILEADGRFRLVGKGQVDFAGAAPDLAGFCGREVEADGLLIENPAITLFFAQGVREAGSTAPFTPTDRFKTQWEARNGAAPEWWRADPESNAI
;
A
#
# COMPACT_ATOMS: atom_id res chain seq x y z
N MET A 1 0.54 -16.70 26.92
CA MET A 1 1.24 -16.73 25.62
C MET A 1 0.60 -15.66 24.75
N ALA A 2 1.32 -14.62 24.37
CA ALA A 2 0.82 -13.65 23.39
C ALA A 2 0.68 -14.38 22.04
N PRO A 3 -0.39 -14.16 21.27
CA PRO A 3 -0.53 -14.79 19.96
C PRO A 3 0.62 -14.29 19.08
N VAL A 4 1.35 -15.23 18.46
CA VAL A 4 2.26 -14.92 17.38
C VAL A 4 1.41 -14.33 16.27
N VAL A 5 1.51 -13.02 16.04
CA VAL A 5 0.92 -12.42 14.86
C VAL A 5 1.73 -12.97 13.69
N ALA A 6 1.19 -13.97 13.01
CA ALA A 6 1.78 -14.51 11.81
C ALA A 6 1.65 -13.46 10.70
N GLN A 7 2.56 -12.51 10.63
CA GLN A 7 3.01 -11.84 9.40
C GLN A 7 4.17 -10.89 9.74
N ALA A 8 5.28 -11.08 9.04
CA ALA A 8 6.29 -10.07 8.80
C ALA A 8 6.47 -10.09 7.28
N ALA A 9 6.10 -9.01 6.60
CA ALA A 9 6.30 -8.83 5.17
C ALA A 9 7.61 -9.46 4.66
N GLU A 10 7.57 -10.05 3.47
CA GLU A 10 8.73 -10.71 2.89
C GLU A 10 9.81 -9.66 2.57
N PRO A 11 11.02 -9.77 3.14
CA PRO A 11 12.08 -8.81 2.93
C PRO A 11 12.56 -8.79 1.47
N TRP A 12 12.93 -7.62 0.97
CA TRP A 12 13.46 -7.44 -0.39
C TRP A 12 14.99 -7.26 -0.41
N GLY A 13 15.63 -7.19 0.75
CA GLY A 13 17.06 -6.94 0.90
C GLY A 13 17.44 -5.47 0.70
N ILE A 14 16.49 -4.54 0.78
CA ILE A 14 16.78 -3.11 0.61
C ILE A 14 17.46 -2.57 1.88
N PRO A 15 18.56 -1.81 1.76
CA PRO A 15 19.17 -1.14 2.90
C PRO A 15 18.14 -0.33 3.69
N HIS A 16 18.13 -0.50 5.01
CA HIS A 16 17.22 0.14 5.96
C HIS A 16 15.75 -0.32 5.89
N GLU A 17 15.44 -1.43 5.21
CA GLU A 17 14.12 -2.04 5.29
C GLU A 17 13.86 -2.69 6.65
N LYS A 18 12.61 -2.60 7.10
CA LYS A 18 12.10 -3.23 8.32
C LYS A 18 10.72 -3.80 8.02
N PRO A 19 10.50 -5.12 8.14
CA PRO A 19 9.15 -5.68 8.12
C PRO A 19 8.35 -5.13 9.31
N VAL A 20 7.18 -4.56 9.04
CA VAL A 20 6.31 -3.96 10.05
C VAL A 20 4.83 -4.19 9.72
N VAL A 21 4.01 -4.20 10.76
CA VAL A 21 2.56 -4.01 10.63
C VAL A 21 2.22 -2.60 11.10
N LEU A 22 1.83 -1.74 10.17
CA LEU A 22 1.32 -0.40 10.49
C LEU A 22 -0.15 -0.50 10.87
N LYS A 23 -0.55 0.27 11.87
CA LYS A 23 -1.95 0.41 12.27
C LYS A 23 -2.37 1.86 12.12
N GLY A 24 -3.49 2.10 11.44
CA GLY A 24 -4.04 3.44 11.31
C GLY A 24 -5.14 3.54 10.28
N ARG A 25 -5.57 4.77 10.02
CA ARG A 25 -6.67 5.06 9.10
C ARG A 25 -6.19 5.17 7.67
N VAL A 26 -6.87 4.51 6.74
CA VAL A 26 -6.65 4.74 5.31
C VAL A 26 -7.22 6.10 4.91
N ILE A 27 -6.37 6.97 4.37
CA ILE A 27 -6.74 8.30 3.91
C ILE A 27 -6.05 8.64 2.60
N GLU A 28 -6.72 9.44 1.77
CA GLU A 28 -6.17 9.96 0.53
C GLU A 28 -5.15 11.07 0.79
N ALA A 29 -4.03 11.05 0.08
CA ALA A 29 -2.87 11.89 0.40
C ALA A 29 -3.15 13.39 0.25
N LEU A 30 -3.84 13.84 -0.82
CA LEU A 30 -4.16 15.25 -1.01
C LEU A 30 -5.25 15.74 -0.05
N CYS A 31 -6.21 14.89 0.30
CA CYS A 31 -7.18 15.16 1.36
C CYS A 31 -6.46 15.42 2.69
N HIS A 32 -5.50 14.56 3.07
CA HIS A 32 -4.75 14.74 4.31
C HIS A 32 -3.83 15.97 4.28
N LEU A 33 -3.03 16.13 3.22
CA LEU A 33 -1.97 17.13 3.16
C LEU A 33 -2.47 18.54 2.76
N LYS A 34 -3.59 18.62 2.03
CA LYS A 34 -4.09 19.86 1.42
C LYS A 34 -5.59 20.11 1.64
N GLY A 35 -6.32 19.17 2.24
CA GLY A 35 -7.78 19.28 2.38
C GLY A 35 -8.55 19.07 1.08
N VAL A 36 -7.89 18.63 0.00
CA VAL A 36 -8.51 18.42 -1.31
C VAL A 36 -9.01 16.99 -1.39
N CYS A 37 -10.22 16.74 -0.87
CA CYS A 37 -10.77 15.41 -0.74
C CYS A 37 -11.64 15.02 -1.94
N THR A 38 -11.49 13.78 -2.41
CA THR A 38 -12.42 13.14 -3.34
C THR A 38 -13.27 12.08 -2.63
N PRO A 39 -14.54 11.86 -3.04
CA PRO A 39 -15.34 10.75 -2.53
C PRO A 39 -14.61 9.42 -2.64
N ASP A 40 -14.84 8.53 -1.67
CA ASP A 40 -14.29 7.16 -1.62
C ASP A 40 -12.77 7.08 -1.82
N CYS A 41 -12.03 8.09 -1.33
CA CYS A 41 -10.59 8.21 -1.51
C CYS A 41 -10.18 8.13 -3.00
N GLY A 42 -11.05 8.56 -3.92
CA GLY A 42 -10.81 8.51 -5.35
C GLY A 42 -10.92 7.11 -5.97
N ALA A 43 -11.55 6.16 -5.28
CA ALA A 43 -11.86 4.81 -5.78
C ALA A 43 -10.65 4.06 -6.38
N GLY A 44 -9.48 4.20 -5.75
CA GLY A 44 -8.23 3.55 -6.17
C GLY A 44 -7.46 4.29 -7.28
N LYS A 45 -7.89 5.51 -7.65
CA LYS A 45 -7.22 6.37 -8.63
C LYS A 45 -6.40 7.50 -7.99
N ARG A 46 -6.33 7.54 -6.66
CA ARG A 46 -5.56 8.52 -5.90
C ARG A 46 -4.53 7.79 -5.05
N GLN A 47 -3.42 8.47 -4.78
CA GLN A 47 -2.41 7.98 -3.87
C GLN A 47 -2.98 7.96 -2.44
N LEU A 48 -2.91 6.81 -1.79
CA LEU A 48 -3.41 6.60 -0.44
C LEU A 48 -2.25 6.44 0.54
N GLY A 49 -2.55 6.67 1.82
CA GLY A 49 -1.64 6.41 2.91
C GLY A 49 -2.36 5.97 4.18
N ILE A 50 -1.57 5.70 5.21
CA ILE A 50 -2.05 5.31 6.54
C ILE A 50 -1.72 6.44 7.50
N LEU A 51 -2.74 6.99 8.14
CA LEU A 51 -2.61 7.95 9.23
C LEU A 51 -2.59 7.19 10.56
N GLU A 52 -1.42 7.11 11.17
CA GLU A 52 -1.21 6.49 12.48
C GLU A 52 -1.84 7.33 13.60
N ALA A 53 -2.10 6.72 14.75
CA ALA A 53 -2.76 7.39 15.88
C ALA A 53 -1.96 8.57 16.47
N ASP A 54 -0.63 8.59 16.27
CA ASP A 54 0.26 9.68 16.68
C ASP A 54 0.33 10.83 15.66
N GLY A 55 -0.46 10.76 14.60
CA GLY A 55 -0.50 11.78 13.55
C GLY A 55 0.54 11.60 12.44
N ARG A 56 1.38 10.57 12.48
CA ARG A 56 2.27 10.26 11.36
C ARG A 56 1.48 9.74 10.17
N PHE A 57 1.70 10.36 9.02
CA PHE A 57 1.17 9.90 7.74
C PHE A 57 2.22 9.11 6.98
N ARG A 58 1.93 7.85 6.68
CA ARG A 58 2.78 6.97 5.89
C ARG A 58 2.19 6.82 4.49
N LEU A 59 2.88 7.37 3.50
CA LEU A 59 2.53 7.14 2.09
C LEU A 59 2.72 5.65 1.78
N VAL A 60 1.71 5.02 1.17
CA VAL A 60 1.76 3.59 0.86
C VAL A 60 2.25 3.37 -0.57
N GLY A 61 3.46 2.83 -0.71
CA GLY A 61 4.08 2.46 -1.96
C GLY A 61 3.75 1.03 -2.39
N LYS A 62 3.58 0.78 -3.69
CA LYS A 62 3.71 -0.56 -4.31
C LYS A 62 3.85 -0.46 -5.84
N GLY A 63 4.62 -1.38 -6.42
CA GLY A 63 4.85 -1.43 -7.86
C GLY A 63 5.83 -0.35 -8.35
N GLN A 64 6.24 -0.47 -9.62
CA GLN A 64 7.33 0.34 -10.20
C GLN A 64 6.86 1.53 -11.05
N VAL A 65 5.56 1.65 -11.32
CA VAL A 65 5.02 2.73 -12.16
C VAL A 65 5.03 4.05 -11.37
N ASP A 66 4.03 4.22 -10.50
CA ASP A 66 3.86 5.46 -9.70
C ASP A 66 3.93 5.20 -8.18
N PHE A 67 4.45 4.05 -7.76
CA PHE A 67 4.35 3.55 -6.38
C PHE A 67 2.89 3.46 -5.87
N ALA A 68 1.89 3.53 -6.75
CA ALA A 68 0.47 3.57 -6.40
C ALA A 68 -0.23 2.20 -6.46
N GLY A 69 0.51 1.10 -6.69
CA GLY A 69 -0.06 -0.22 -6.95
C GLY A 69 -0.91 -0.81 -5.82
N ALA A 70 -0.81 -0.28 -4.60
CA ALA A 70 -1.63 -0.69 -3.47
C ALA A 70 -2.92 0.15 -3.34
N ALA A 71 -3.07 1.26 -4.08
CA ALA A 71 -4.23 2.12 -4.00
C ALA A 71 -5.55 1.39 -4.32
N PRO A 72 -5.64 0.50 -5.33
CA PRO A 72 -6.85 -0.27 -5.58
C PRO A 72 -7.26 -1.19 -4.42
N ASP A 73 -6.29 -1.73 -3.68
CA ASP A 73 -6.55 -2.57 -2.51
C ASP A 73 -7.01 -1.75 -1.31
N LEU A 74 -6.35 -0.62 -1.06
CA LEU A 74 -6.68 0.29 0.03
C LEU A 74 -7.98 1.07 -0.19
N ALA A 75 -8.42 1.26 -1.43
CA ALA A 75 -9.65 1.99 -1.73
C ALA A 75 -10.88 1.43 -1.01
N GLY A 76 -10.96 0.10 -0.88
CA GLY A 76 -12.03 -0.55 -0.12
C GLY A 76 -12.01 -0.20 1.37
N PHE A 77 -10.89 0.26 1.91
CA PHE A 77 -10.68 0.63 3.31
C PHE A 77 -10.76 2.14 3.57
N CYS A 78 -11.14 2.96 2.58
CA CYS A 78 -11.19 4.41 2.73
C CYS A 78 -11.89 4.86 4.03
N GLY A 79 -11.19 5.66 4.84
CA GLY A 79 -11.70 6.18 6.12
C GLY A 79 -11.74 5.17 7.27
N ARG A 80 -11.40 3.89 7.02
CA ARG A 80 -11.43 2.81 8.01
C ARG A 80 -10.06 2.58 8.63
N GLU A 81 -10.05 2.08 9.86
CA GLU A 81 -8.83 1.66 10.55
C GLU A 81 -8.40 0.29 10.04
N VAL A 82 -7.13 0.17 9.69
CA VAL A 82 -6.52 -1.05 9.14
C VAL A 82 -5.28 -1.46 9.91
N GLU A 83 -4.91 -2.72 9.73
CA GLU A 83 -3.55 -3.20 9.90
C GLU A 83 -3.00 -3.48 8.50
N ALA A 84 -1.83 -2.92 8.17
CA ALA A 84 -1.14 -3.12 6.91
C ALA A 84 0.23 -3.72 7.17
N ASP A 85 0.43 -4.94 6.69
CA ASP A 85 1.71 -5.64 6.71
C ASP A 85 2.55 -5.21 5.51
N GLY A 86 3.81 -4.85 5.74
CA GLY A 86 4.68 -4.35 4.69
C GLY A 86 6.12 -4.06 5.14
N LEU A 87 6.88 -3.44 4.24
CA LEU A 87 8.26 -3.04 4.48
C LEU A 87 8.34 -1.53 4.69
N LEU A 88 8.80 -1.10 5.86
CA LEU A 88 9.17 0.29 6.10
C LEU A 88 10.66 0.48 5.77
N ILE A 89 10.93 1.30 4.76
CA ILE A 89 12.29 1.71 4.40
C ILE A 89 12.47 3.12 4.94
N GLU A 90 13.39 3.28 5.90
CA GLU A 90 13.54 4.53 6.63
C GLU A 90 15.02 4.92 6.73
N ASN A 91 15.38 6.03 6.08
CA ASN A 91 16.68 6.66 6.19
C ASN A 91 16.53 8.20 6.28
N PRO A 92 17.61 8.97 6.53
CA PRO A 92 17.51 10.42 6.69
C PRO A 92 16.98 11.19 5.47
N ALA A 93 17.00 10.60 4.28
CA ALA A 93 16.53 11.24 3.04
C ALA A 93 15.08 10.89 2.71
N ILE A 94 14.64 9.66 3.01
CA ILE A 94 13.32 9.18 2.61
C ILE A 94 12.76 8.18 3.62
N THR A 95 11.43 8.24 3.81
CA THR A 95 10.67 7.17 4.47
C THR A 95 9.53 6.71 3.57
N LEU A 96 9.53 5.42 3.23
CA LEU A 96 8.51 4.78 2.40
C LEU A 96 8.02 3.51 3.05
N PHE A 97 6.71 3.28 2.98
CA PHE A 97 6.10 2.03 3.42
C PHE A 97 5.55 1.27 2.21
N PHE A 98 6.06 0.07 1.97
CA PHE A 98 5.61 -0.81 0.90
C PHE A 98 4.66 -1.86 1.43
N ALA A 99 3.36 -1.68 1.16
CA ALA A 99 2.35 -2.62 1.61
C ALA A 99 2.48 -3.95 0.86
N GLN A 100 2.37 -5.05 1.60
CA GLN A 100 2.26 -6.40 1.05
C GLN A 100 0.88 -7.00 1.36
N GLY A 101 0.33 -6.72 2.53
CA GLY A 101 -1.03 -7.14 2.90
C GLY A 101 -1.80 -6.10 3.70
N VAL A 102 -3.13 -6.18 3.68
CA VAL A 102 -4.02 -5.31 4.47
C VAL A 102 -5.21 -6.09 5.04
N ARG A 103 -5.66 -5.70 6.23
CA ARG A 103 -6.91 -6.15 6.85
C ARG A 103 -7.52 -5.05 7.72
N GLU A 104 -8.79 -5.22 8.11
CA GLU A 104 -9.40 -4.34 9.11
C GLU A 104 -8.67 -4.45 10.46
N ALA A 105 -8.50 -3.33 11.15
CA ALA A 105 -7.83 -3.30 12.44
C ALA A 105 -8.54 -4.22 13.46
N GLY A 106 -7.78 -5.03 14.19
CA GLY A 106 -8.32 -5.98 15.16
C GLY A 106 -8.95 -7.25 14.56
N SER A 107 -8.98 -7.39 13.22
CA SER A 107 -9.40 -8.62 12.58
C SER A 107 -8.40 -9.75 12.83
N THR A 108 -8.91 -10.97 13.06
CA THR A 108 -8.10 -12.20 13.11
C THR A 108 -7.97 -12.87 11.75
N ALA A 109 -8.61 -12.32 10.71
CA ALA A 109 -8.50 -12.84 9.35
C ALA A 109 -7.05 -12.69 8.84
N PRO A 110 -6.63 -13.56 7.90
CA PRO A 110 -5.38 -13.37 7.17
C PRO A 110 -5.34 -12.01 6.47
N PHE A 111 -4.13 -11.47 6.29
CA PHE A 111 -3.96 -10.27 5.46
C PHE A 111 -4.38 -10.56 4.02
N THR A 112 -5.14 -9.63 3.43
CA THR A 112 -5.44 -9.66 2.00
C THR A 112 -4.23 -9.13 1.23
N PRO A 113 -3.66 -9.89 0.27
CA PRO A 113 -2.53 -9.41 -0.53
C PRO A 113 -2.89 -8.14 -1.30
N THR A 114 -1.96 -7.20 -1.36
CA THR A 114 -2.14 -5.92 -2.07
C THR A 114 -1.80 -6.03 -3.56
N ASP A 115 -2.29 -7.07 -4.24
CA ASP A 115 -1.91 -7.39 -5.63
C ASP A 115 -2.98 -7.01 -6.66
N ARG A 116 -4.04 -6.30 -6.26
CA ARG A 116 -5.17 -6.01 -7.14
C ARG A 116 -4.76 -5.19 -8.35
N PHE A 117 -3.78 -4.30 -8.23
CA PHE A 117 -3.24 -3.60 -9.39
C PHE A 117 -2.77 -4.57 -10.47
N LYS A 118 -1.98 -5.60 -10.11
CA LYS A 118 -1.47 -6.58 -11.06
C LYS A 118 -2.61 -7.34 -11.72
N THR A 119 -3.59 -7.80 -10.94
CA THR A 119 -4.78 -8.47 -11.49
C THR A 119 -5.53 -7.59 -12.49
N GLN A 120 -5.71 -6.30 -12.18
CA GLN A 120 -6.37 -5.36 -13.08
C GLN A 120 -5.54 -5.04 -14.32
N TRP A 121 -4.21 -4.95 -14.16
CA TRP A 121 -3.28 -4.75 -15.27
C TRP A 121 -3.33 -5.93 -16.23
N GLU A 122 -3.27 -7.16 -15.73
CA GLU A 122 -3.34 -8.37 -16.55
C GLU A 122 -4.68 -8.48 -17.29
N ALA A 123 -5.78 -8.08 -16.65
CA ALA A 123 -7.09 -8.05 -17.31
C ALA A 123 -7.16 -7.08 -18.50
N ARG A 124 -6.35 -5.99 -18.48
CA ARG A 124 -6.29 -5.00 -19.56
C ARG A 124 -5.26 -5.34 -20.64
N ASN A 125 -4.13 -5.94 -20.26
CA ASN A 125 -2.96 -6.09 -21.11
C ASN A 125 -2.61 -7.55 -21.45
N GLY A 126 -3.27 -8.53 -20.82
CA GLY A 126 -2.89 -9.93 -20.86
C GLY A 126 -1.84 -10.30 -19.82
N ALA A 127 -1.72 -11.59 -19.52
CA ALA A 127 -0.73 -12.08 -18.58
C ALA A 127 0.70 -11.93 -19.13
N ALA A 128 1.63 -11.48 -18.28
CA ALA A 128 3.04 -11.33 -18.62
C ALA A 128 3.93 -11.77 -17.42
N PRO A 129 5.03 -12.50 -17.65
CA PRO A 129 5.96 -12.89 -16.58
C PRO A 129 6.51 -11.70 -15.79
N GLU A 130 6.83 -10.61 -16.49
CA GLU A 130 7.30 -9.36 -15.91
C GLU A 130 6.43 -8.21 -16.41
N TRP A 131 5.29 -8.03 -15.74
CA TRP A 131 4.27 -7.06 -16.15
C TRP A 131 4.85 -5.66 -16.38
N TRP A 132 5.82 -5.22 -15.58
CA TRP A 132 6.43 -3.89 -15.70
C TRP A 132 7.22 -3.70 -16.99
N ARG A 133 7.80 -4.76 -17.57
CA ARG A 133 8.46 -4.69 -18.90
C ARG A 133 7.44 -4.70 -20.04
N ALA A 134 6.29 -5.31 -19.80
CA ALA A 134 5.20 -5.40 -20.76
C ALA A 134 4.23 -4.21 -20.68
N ASP A 135 4.40 -3.30 -19.70
CA ASP A 135 3.48 -2.22 -19.43
C ASP A 135 3.61 -1.09 -20.46
N PRO A 136 2.56 -0.79 -21.26
CA PRO A 136 2.63 0.26 -22.26
C PRO A 136 2.83 1.66 -21.66
N GLU A 137 2.28 1.92 -20.47
CA GLU A 137 2.41 3.21 -19.79
C GLU A 137 3.85 3.43 -19.31
N SER A 138 4.43 2.45 -18.62
CA SER A 138 5.84 2.50 -18.21
C SER A 138 6.80 2.64 -19.40
N ASN A 139 6.50 1.98 -20.52
CA ASN A 139 7.33 2.03 -21.73
C ASN A 139 7.20 3.32 -22.54
N ALA A 140 6.27 4.21 -22.18
CA ALA A 140 6.05 5.49 -22.86
C ALA A 140 6.80 6.67 -22.22
N ILE A 141 7.51 6.44 -21.11
CA ILE A 141 8.30 7.43 -20.35
C ILE A 141 9.77 7.27 -20.70
#